data_AF-A7GRT5-F1
#
_entry.id   AF-A7GRT5-F1
#
_cell.length_a   1.000
_cell.length_b   1.000
_cell.length_c   1.000
_cell.angle_alpha   90.00
_cell.angle_beta   90.00
_cell.angle_gamma   90.00
#
_symmetry.space_group_name_H-M   'P 1'
#
loop_
_entity.id
_entity.type
_entity.pdbx_description
1 polymer ?
#
loop_
_entity_poly.entity_id
_entity_poly.type
_entity_poly.pdbx_seq_one_letter_code
_entity_poly.pdbx_strand_id
1 'polypeptide(L)'
;MNRAEKRQIRLRILDIQDSQCKGCEKVPKKLSQDKRNGYCRQNCEIGKTLEKLGGSLIEGRTSSMAEQKNWDQICATAEKLRAADEKKWTWGRIAEHLGVTEGNLYYHISRRREANSASKKRVGASKKLRDTKTLPKRQNVEKTKSEPSQLKSVASSHISKTETLDSSWQETMATIIDKKDALAKELNEISKRYSELKDLKEKLAQDLIAETKARLEAEDSFERMKQQLRDSEEDYNVLKNEFNALNEKKFELEYQLRRMNDNLRLAEKIASEEREHRLELQGRSQALGMALKAVL
;
A
#
# COMPACT_ATOMS: atom_id res chain seq x y z
N MET A 1 20.16 -4.71 0.89
CA MET A 1 19.77 -5.07 2.28
C MET A 1 18.35 -5.58 2.37
N ASN A 2 18.17 -6.71 3.02
CA ASN A 2 16.88 -7.32 3.35
C ASN A 2 16.19 -6.60 4.54
N ARG A 3 14.89 -6.82 4.73
CA ARG A 3 14.07 -6.22 5.81
C ARG A 3 14.63 -6.51 7.21
N ALA A 4 15.17 -7.72 7.42
CA ALA A 4 15.77 -8.13 8.68
C ALA A 4 17.06 -7.33 9.00
N GLU A 5 17.93 -7.14 8.00
CA GLU A 5 19.17 -6.36 8.14
C GLU A 5 18.87 -4.89 8.45
N LYS A 6 17.89 -4.30 7.75
CA LYS A 6 17.42 -2.93 8.04
C LYS A 6 16.86 -2.78 9.45
N ARG A 7 16.18 -3.81 9.97
CA ARG A 7 15.67 -3.84 11.35
C ARG A 7 16.81 -3.90 12.35
N GLN A 8 17.81 -4.73 12.13
CA GLN A 8 18.98 -4.83 13.01
C GLN A 8 19.78 -3.53 13.07
N ILE A 9 19.98 -2.86 11.93
CA ILE A 9 20.66 -1.56 11.90
C ILE A 9 19.87 -0.50 12.66
N ARG A 10 18.54 -0.48 12.55
CA ARG A 10 17.68 0.44 13.33
C ARG A 10 17.75 0.19 14.82
N LEU A 11 17.73 -1.07 15.26
CA LEU A 11 17.89 -1.42 16.68
C LEU A 11 19.26 -0.98 17.20
N ARG A 12 20.32 -1.21 16.42
CA ARG A 12 21.68 -0.79 16.79
C ARG A 12 21.82 0.74 16.89
N ILE A 13 21.14 1.50 16.05
CA ILE A 13 21.07 2.97 16.14
C ILE A 13 20.40 3.38 17.46
N LEU A 14 19.26 2.76 17.80
CA LEU A 14 18.54 3.06 19.04
C LEU A 14 19.38 2.73 20.28
N ASP A 15 20.01 1.55 20.32
CA ASP A 15 20.87 1.14 21.44
C ASP A 15 22.03 2.12 21.66
N ILE A 16 22.67 2.59 20.58
CA ILE A 16 23.77 3.58 20.67
C ILE A 16 23.24 4.93 21.16
N GLN A 17 22.07 5.36 20.69
CA GLN A 17 21.45 6.61 21.13
C GLN A 17 21.07 6.57 22.61
N ASP A 18 20.47 5.48 23.07
CA ASP A 18 20.05 5.32 24.46
C ASP A 18 21.23 5.15 25.42
N SER A 19 22.27 4.42 25.02
CA SER A 19 23.44 4.17 25.86
C SER A 19 24.44 5.33 25.92
N GLN A 20 24.64 6.07 24.81
CA GLN A 20 25.73 7.04 24.72
C GLN A 20 25.32 8.47 24.37
N CYS A 21 24.11 8.70 23.87
CA CYS A 21 23.65 10.04 23.49
C CYS A 21 22.62 10.63 24.48
N LYS A 22 21.92 9.80 25.25
CA LYS A 22 20.94 10.24 26.23
C LYS A 22 21.63 10.99 27.38
N GLY A 23 21.36 12.29 27.49
CA GLY A 23 21.95 13.15 28.53
C GLY A 23 23.41 13.54 28.29
N CYS A 24 23.94 13.37 27.07
CA CYS A 24 25.34 13.67 26.77
C CYS A 24 25.70 15.15 27.05
N GLU A 25 26.58 15.38 28.02
CA GLU A 25 27.03 16.72 28.44
C GLU A 25 27.95 17.40 27.43
N LYS A 26 28.56 16.62 26.53
CA LYS A 26 29.46 17.11 25.47
C LYS A 26 28.72 17.84 24.35
N VAL A 27 27.38 17.76 24.31
CA VAL A 27 26.56 18.42 23.28
C VAL A 27 26.09 19.78 23.78
N PRO A 28 26.28 20.87 23.02
CA PRO A 28 25.84 22.19 23.44
C PRO A 28 24.32 22.24 23.69
N LYS A 29 23.93 22.55 24.94
CA LYS A 29 22.52 22.55 25.40
C LYS A 29 21.64 23.62 24.73
N LYS A 30 22.25 24.68 24.18
CA LYS A 30 21.55 25.81 23.52
C LYS A 30 21.20 25.57 22.04
N LEU A 31 21.49 24.39 21.49
CA LEU A 31 21.21 24.08 20.08
C LEU A 31 19.86 23.35 19.92
N SER A 32 19.12 23.69 18.86
CA SER A 32 17.95 22.91 18.43
C SER A 32 18.34 21.46 18.16
N GLN A 33 17.37 20.53 18.20
CA GLN A 33 17.66 19.10 18.05
C GLN A 33 18.39 18.78 16.74
N ASP A 34 18.02 19.41 15.62
CA ASP A 34 18.70 19.24 14.34
C ASP A 34 20.13 19.77 14.35
N LYS A 35 20.36 20.92 15.00
CA LYS A 35 21.71 21.49 15.16
C LYS A 35 22.58 20.66 16.10
N ARG A 36 21.98 20.03 17.13
CA ARG A 36 22.67 19.07 18.02
C ARG A 36 23.09 17.82 17.25
N ASN A 37 22.20 17.28 16.43
CA ASN A 37 22.49 16.14 15.57
C ASN A 37 23.60 16.47 14.56
N GLY A 38 23.56 17.66 13.95
CA GLY A 38 24.62 18.15 13.06
C GLY A 38 25.97 18.31 13.78
N TYR A 39 25.97 18.85 15.00
CA TYR A 39 27.17 18.99 15.80
C TYR A 39 27.79 17.62 16.16
N CYS A 40 26.99 16.67 16.65
CA CYS A 40 27.47 15.32 16.98
C CYS A 40 28.02 14.59 15.76
N ARG A 41 27.36 14.73 14.61
CA ARG A 41 27.80 14.15 13.34
C ARG A 41 29.20 14.61 12.94
N GLN A 42 29.53 15.89 13.15
CA GLN A 42 30.82 16.45 12.77
C GLN A 42 31.90 16.25 13.84
N ASN A 43 31.52 16.36 15.12
CA ASN A 43 32.47 16.51 16.24
C ASN A 43 32.53 15.31 17.19
N CYS A 44 31.75 14.25 16.97
CA CYS A 44 31.71 13.08 17.84
C CYS A 44 31.84 11.77 17.04
N GLU A 45 32.68 10.84 17.51
CA GLU A 45 32.87 9.52 16.88
C GLU A 45 31.57 8.68 16.86
N ILE A 46 30.77 8.81 17.91
CA ILE A 46 29.44 8.18 18.00
C ILE A 46 28.51 8.78 16.93
N GLY A 47 28.52 10.10 16.78
CA GLY A 47 27.74 10.78 15.75
C GLY A 47 28.14 10.39 14.33
N LYS A 48 29.45 10.24 14.06
CA LYS A 48 29.96 9.72 12.77
C LYS A 48 29.52 8.28 12.52
N THR A 49 29.48 7.45 13.57
CA THR A 49 29.04 6.06 13.48
C THR A 49 27.53 5.98 13.20
N LEU A 50 26.74 6.80 13.89
CA LEU A 50 25.30 6.94 13.65
C LEU A 50 25.00 7.44 12.24
N GLU A 51 25.80 8.36 11.70
CA GLU A 51 25.66 8.82 10.32
C GLU A 51 25.93 7.70 9.31
N LYS A 52 26.99 6.89 9.50
CA LYS A 52 27.28 5.74 8.63
C LYS A 52 26.16 4.69 8.68
N LEU A 53 25.63 4.39 9.86
CA LEU A 53 24.51 3.45 10.03
C LEU A 53 23.20 4.01 9.46
N GLY A 54 22.95 5.31 9.59
CA GLY A 54 21.80 5.98 9.00
C GLY A 54 21.90 6.07 7.47
N GLY A 55 23.11 6.31 6.95
CA GLY A 55 23.42 6.35 5.52
C GLY A 55 23.21 4.99 4.85
N SER A 56 23.65 3.90 5.47
CA SER A 56 23.44 2.55 4.92
C SER A 56 21.95 2.21 4.82
N LEU A 57 21.09 2.66 5.75
CA LEU A 57 19.63 2.51 5.67
C LEU A 57 19.00 3.21 4.46
N ILE A 58 19.66 4.26 3.95
CA ILE A 58 19.20 5.11 2.83
C ILE A 58 19.85 4.68 1.51
N GLU A 59 20.95 3.93 1.55
CA GLU A 59 21.66 3.42 0.38
C GLU A 59 20.70 2.63 -0.55
N GLY A 60 20.48 3.16 -1.76
CA GLY A 60 19.52 2.64 -2.74
C GLY A 60 18.13 3.32 -2.78
N ARG A 61 17.86 4.34 -1.94
CA ARG A 61 16.70 5.24 -2.08
C ARG A 61 17.17 6.58 -2.64
N THR A 62 17.14 6.76 -3.96
CA THR A 62 17.24 8.09 -4.56
C THR A 62 15.87 8.75 -4.61
N SER A 63 15.79 10.08 -4.43
CA SER A 63 14.54 10.87 -4.59
C SER A 63 13.85 10.52 -5.91
N SER A 64 14.65 10.35 -6.97
CA SER A 64 14.22 9.93 -8.30
C SER A 64 13.43 8.62 -8.32
N MET A 65 13.81 7.59 -7.54
CA MET A 65 13.05 6.33 -7.50
C MET A 65 11.74 6.44 -6.72
N ALA A 66 11.67 7.34 -5.74
CA ALA A 66 10.44 7.62 -5.00
C ALA A 66 9.44 8.43 -5.85
N GLU A 67 9.94 9.45 -6.56
CA GLU A 67 9.17 10.22 -7.54
C GLU A 67 8.66 9.32 -8.67
N GLN A 68 9.50 8.42 -9.19
CA GLN A 68 9.10 7.51 -10.26
C GLN A 68 8.00 6.53 -9.81
N LYS A 69 8.09 5.99 -8.59
CA LYS A 69 7.03 5.15 -7.99
C LYS A 69 5.73 5.91 -7.74
N ASN A 70 5.83 7.18 -7.31
CA ASN A 70 4.67 8.05 -7.15
C ASN A 70 3.96 8.24 -8.51
N TRP A 71 4.72 8.55 -9.56
CA TRP A 71 4.18 8.68 -10.90
C TRP A 71 3.61 7.37 -11.47
N ASP A 72 4.16 6.20 -11.14
CA ASP A 72 3.59 4.92 -11.55
C ASP A 72 2.20 4.72 -10.96
N GLN A 73 2.01 5.09 -9.68
CA GLN A 73 0.73 5.02 -9.00
C GLN A 73 -0.28 6.05 -9.54
N ILE A 74 0.16 7.29 -9.79
CA ILE A 74 -0.65 8.34 -10.41
C ILE A 74 -1.13 7.88 -11.81
N CYS A 75 -0.23 7.38 -12.65
CA CYS A 75 -0.59 6.91 -14.00
C CYS A 75 -1.53 5.70 -13.98
N ALA A 76 -1.30 4.72 -13.09
CA ALA A 76 -2.19 3.56 -12.96
C ALA A 76 -3.60 3.96 -12.49
N THR A 77 -3.69 4.94 -11.58
CA THR A 77 -4.97 5.47 -11.11
C THR A 77 -5.68 6.26 -12.21
N ALA A 78 -4.93 7.06 -12.96
CA ALA A 78 -5.44 7.83 -14.10
C ALA A 78 -6.02 6.92 -15.21
N GLU A 79 -5.36 5.81 -15.53
CA GLU A 79 -5.86 4.85 -16.52
C GLU A 79 -7.12 4.11 -16.04
N LYS A 80 -7.22 3.80 -14.73
CA LYS A 80 -8.44 3.23 -14.14
C LYS A 80 -9.61 4.21 -14.17
N LEU A 81 -9.38 5.46 -13.80
CA LEU A 81 -10.40 6.52 -13.88
C LEU A 81 -10.86 6.73 -15.32
N ARG A 82 -9.95 6.63 -16.29
CA ARG A 82 -10.30 6.74 -17.71
C ARG A 82 -11.10 5.54 -18.22
N ALA A 83 -10.86 4.34 -17.70
CA ALA A 83 -11.61 3.13 -18.03
C ALA A 83 -12.96 3.05 -17.30
N ALA A 84 -13.13 3.77 -16.20
CA ALA A 84 -14.41 3.89 -15.49
C ALA A 84 -15.32 4.88 -16.23
N ASP A 85 -16.29 4.36 -16.98
CA ASP A 85 -17.20 5.17 -17.81
C ASP A 85 -18.25 5.97 -17.01
N GLU A 86 -18.24 5.89 -15.67
CA GLU A 86 -19.27 6.45 -14.80
C GLU A 86 -19.37 8.00 -14.85
N LYS A 87 -18.28 8.71 -15.20
CA LYS A 87 -18.27 10.19 -15.18
C LYS A 87 -17.72 10.86 -16.45
N LYS A 88 -17.58 10.14 -17.57
CA LYS A 88 -16.92 10.65 -18.80
C LYS A 88 -15.61 11.39 -18.48
N TRP A 89 -14.70 10.72 -17.76
CA TRP A 89 -13.47 11.32 -17.27
C TRP A 89 -12.58 11.83 -18.40
N THR A 90 -12.40 13.15 -18.52
CA THR A 90 -11.42 13.78 -19.41
C THR A 90 -10.04 13.85 -18.75
N TRP A 91 -8.96 13.92 -19.54
CA TRP A 91 -7.60 14.03 -18.98
C TRP A 91 -7.46 15.26 -18.07
N GLY A 92 -8.05 16.41 -18.44
CA GLY A 92 -8.15 17.57 -17.57
C GLY A 92 -8.82 17.29 -16.21
N ARG A 93 -9.97 16.59 -16.18
CA ARG A 93 -10.66 16.24 -14.92
C ARG A 93 -9.89 15.22 -14.07
N ILE A 94 -9.20 14.27 -14.72
CA ILE A 94 -8.35 13.30 -14.03
C ILE A 94 -7.15 14.01 -13.41
N ALA A 95 -6.54 14.95 -14.13
CA ALA A 95 -5.41 15.74 -13.66
C ALA A 95 -5.79 16.59 -12.45
N GLU A 96 -6.94 17.28 -12.51
CA GLU A 96 -7.52 18.04 -11.41
C GLU A 96 -7.80 17.14 -10.18
N HIS A 97 -8.38 15.96 -10.39
CA HIS A 97 -8.67 15.02 -9.31
C HIS A 97 -7.41 14.43 -8.64
N LEU A 98 -6.33 14.28 -9.41
CA LEU A 98 -5.04 13.76 -8.92
C LEU A 98 -4.10 14.86 -8.43
N GLY A 99 -4.49 16.14 -8.52
CA GLY A 99 -3.68 17.29 -8.09
C GLY A 99 -2.44 17.54 -8.98
N VAL A 100 -2.51 17.17 -10.26
CA VAL A 100 -1.40 17.25 -11.22
C VAL A 100 -1.80 18.09 -12.42
N THR A 101 -0.85 18.74 -13.10
CA THR A 101 -1.14 19.46 -14.35
C THR A 101 -1.42 18.49 -15.51
N GLU A 102 -2.41 18.81 -16.35
CA GLU A 102 -2.83 17.93 -17.47
C GLU A 102 -1.67 17.57 -18.40
N GLY A 103 -0.84 18.54 -18.77
CA GLY A 103 0.32 18.32 -19.64
C GLY A 103 1.34 17.36 -19.05
N ASN A 104 1.57 17.42 -17.74
CA ASN A 104 2.54 16.55 -17.06
C ASN A 104 2.00 15.13 -16.90
N LEU A 105 0.70 15.01 -16.57
CA LEU A 105 0.01 13.71 -16.53
C LEU A 105 0.05 13.03 -17.90
N TYR A 106 -0.28 13.76 -18.97
CA TYR A 106 -0.28 13.23 -20.33
C TYR A 106 1.12 12.79 -20.77
N TYR A 107 2.15 13.62 -20.53
CA TYR A 107 3.54 13.29 -20.83
C TYR A 107 3.99 11.98 -20.15
N HIS A 108 3.69 11.83 -18.86
CA HIS A 108 4.06 10.65 -18.07
C HIS A 108 3.30 9.38 -18.46
N ILE A 109 2.06 9.50 -18.96
CA ILE A 109 1.27 8.37 -19.47
C ILE A 109 1.74 7.96 -20.87
N SER A 110 1.93 8.92 -21.79
CA SER A 110 2.41 8.63 -23.16
C SER A 110 3.75 7.90 -23.13
N ARG A 111 4.70 8.42 -22.34
CA ARG A 111 6.04 7.83 -22.18
C ARG A 111 5.99 6.39 -21.66
N ARG A 112 5.01 6.05 -20.81
CA ARG A 112 4.82 4.68 -20.28
C ARG A 112 4.12 3.75 -21.28
N ARG A 113 3.17 4.27 -22.07
CA ARG A 113 2.53 3.50 -23.15
C ARG A 113 3.53 3.14 -24.24
N GLU A 114 4.44 4.04 -24.57
CA GLU A 114 5.55 3.81 -25.50
C GLU A 114 6.55 2.77 -24.98
N ALA A 115 6.91 2.84 -23.69
CA ALA A 115 7.75 1.82 -23.06
C ALA A 115 7.08 0.43 -23.03
N ASN A 116 5.76 0.36 -22.83
CA ASN A 116 5.01 -0.88 -22.81
C ASN A 116 4.74 -1.45 -24.22
N SER A 117 4.61 -0.61 -25.25
CA SER A 117 4.35 -1.06 -26.64
C SER A 117 5.58 -1.69 -27.30
N ALA A 118 6.79 -1.31 -26.87
CA ALA A 118 8.04 -1.92 -27.33
C ALA A 118 8.18 -3.43 -26.99
N SER A 119 7.40 -3.94 -26.03
CA SER A 119 7.44 -5.36 -25.61
C SER A 119 6.55 -6.30 -26.44
N LYS A 120 5.68 -5.78 -27.31
CA LYS A 120 4.77 -6.59 -28.15
C LYS A 120 5.18 -6.59 -29.64
N LYS A 121 6.38 -7.11 -29.96
CA LYS A 121 6.67 -7.63 -31.31
C LYS A 121 6.46 -9.16 -31.30
N ARG A 122 5.48 -9.61 -32.09
CA ARG A 122 5.00 -10.99 -32.25
C ARG A 122 6.13 -11.97 -32.60
N VAL A 123 6.18 -13.09 -31.89
CA VAL A 123 6.92 -14.30 -32.26
C VAL A 123 5.91 -15.41 -32.59
N GLY A 124 6.04 -15.96 -33.80
CA GLY A 124 5.89 -17.39 -34.10
C GLY A 124 4.51 -18.03 -34.01
N ALA A 125 3.80 -18.08 -35.14
CA ALA A 125 2.88 -19.18 -35.43
C ALA A 125 3.71 -20.41 -35.82
N SER A 126 3.59 -21.52 -35.08
CA SER A 126 4.24 -22.79 -35.44
C SER A 126 3.20 -23.89 -35.66
N LYS A 127 3.41 -24.59 -36.78
CA LYS A 127 2.65 -25.73 -37.33
C LYS A 127 2.60 -26.92 -36.37
N LYS A 128 1.53 -27.72 -36.46
CA LYS A 128 1.65 -29.18 -36.27
C LYS A 128 0.98 -29.96 -37.41
N LEU A 129 1.73 -30.96 -37.84
CA LEU A 129 1.47 -31.99 -38.85
C LEU A 129 0.91 -33.24 -38.13
N ARG A 130 -0.11 -33.89 -38.70
CA ARG A 130 -0.27 -35.34 -39.05
C ARG A 130 0.51 -36.39 -38.22
N ASP A 131 0.07 -37.63 -37.93
CA ASP A 131 -1.03 -38.57 -38.28
C ASP A 131 -1.07 -39.60 -37.10
N THR A 132 -1.98 -40.59 -36.94
CA THR A 132 -1.87 -41.94 -37.54
C THR A 132 -3.03 -42.86 -37.08
N LYS A 133 -3.35 -43.81 -37.98
CA LYS A 133 -4.44 -44.79 -38.16
C LYS A 133 -4.85 -45.78 -37.05
N THR A 134 -6.10 -46.23 -37.26
CA THR A 134 -6.89 -47.38 -36.80
C THR A 134 -6.33 -48.77 -37.22
N LEU A 135 -6.56 -49.82 -36.40
CA LEU A 135 -6.33 -51.24 -36.71
C LEU A 135 -7.63 -52.03 -37.03
N PRO A 136 -7.55 -53.19 -37.72
CA PRO A 136 -8.63 -53.75 -38.54
C PRO A 136 -9.49 -54.87 -37.92
N LYS A 137 -10.71 -54.99 -38.47
CA LYS A 137 -11.65 -56.13 -38.37
C LYS A 137 -11.09 -57.39 -39.04
N ARG A 138 -11.30 -58.56 -38.45
CA ARG A 138 -11.20 -59.88 -39.12
C ARG A 138 -12.59 -60.41 -39.47
N GLN A 139 -12.72 -60.95 -40.67
CA GLN A 139 -13.80 -61.84 -41.15
C GLN A 139 -13.15 -63.15 -41.61
N ASN A 140 -13.89 -64.26 -41.49
CA ASN A 140 -13.85 -65.49 -42.31
C ASN A 140 -15.24 -66.14 -42.07
N VAL A 141 -16.18 -66.25 -43.02
CA VAL A 141 -16.31 -66.99 -44.30
C VAL A 141 -16.78 -68.46 -44.13
N GLU A 142 -18.08 -68.62 -44.46
CA GLU A 142 -18.87 -69.66 -45.17
C GLU A 142 -18.72 -71.20 -45.02
N LYS A 143 -19.92 -71.81 -44.82
CA LYS A 143 -20.60 -72.98 -45.46
C LYS A 143 -19.84 -74.33 -45.55
N THR A 144 -20.42 -75.51 -45.30
CA THR A 144 -21.59 -76.11 -45.99
C THR A 144 -22.09 -77.40 -45.28
N LYS A 145 -23.34 -77.76 -45.60
CA LYS A 145 -24.27 -78.83 -45.14
C LYS A 145 -23.77 -80.30 -45.10
N SER A 146 -24.33 -81.12 -44.21
CA SER A 146 -25.17 -82.32 -44.53
C SER A 146 -25.66 -83.08 -43.27
N GLU A 147 -26.86 -83.68 -43.39
CA GLU A 147 -27.61 -84.55 -42.45
C GLU A 147 -27.75 -85.95 -43.10
N PRO A 148 -28.31 -87.02 -42.49
CA PRO A 148 -28.38 -87.47 -41.08
C PRO A 148 -27.93 -88.96 -40.91
N SER A 149 -28.01 -89.45 -39.66
CA SER A 149 -28.21 -90.86 -39.23
C SER A 149 -26.97 -91.62 -38.72
N GLN A 150 -26.80 -91.71 -37.39
CA GLN A 150 -26.73 -92.97 -36.63
C GLN A 150 -27.05 -92.70 -35.15
N LEU A 151 -28.30 -92.98 -34.79
CA LEU A 151 -28.85 -92.91 -33.43
C LEU A 151 -28.24 -94.03 -32.58
N LYS A 152 -27.17 -93.72 -31.83
CA LYS A 152 -26.82 -94.30 -30.51
C LYS A 152 -25.50 -93.75 -29.92
N SER A 153 -24.62 -93.13 -30.72
CA SER A 153 -23.45 -92.37 -30.23
C SER A 153 -23.72 -90.86 -30.06
N VAL A 154 -24.77 -90.38 -30.74
CA VAL A 154 -25.20 -88.98 -30.82
C VAL A 154 -25.64 -88.46 -29.44
N ALA A 155 -26.39 -89.25 -28.67
CA ALA A 155 -26.84 -88.87 -27.32
C ALA A 155 -25.67 -88.55 -26.36
N SER A 156 -24.61 -89.35 -26.34
CA SER A 156 -23.44 -89.10 -25.47
C SER A 156 -22.61 -87.88 -25.93
N SER A 157 -22.49 -87.65 -27.24
CA SER A 157 -21.80 -86.46 -27.79
C SER A 157 -22.59 -85.15 -27.64
N HIS A 158 -23.93 -85.23 -27.62
CA HIS A 158 -24.78 -84.07 -27.36
C HIS A 158 -24.84 -83.76 -25.87
N ILE A 159 -24.91 -84.77 -24.99
CA ILE A 159 -24.87 -84.59 -23.52
C ILE A 159 -23.56 -83.92 -23.10
N SER A 160 -22.41 -84.39 -23.60
CA SER A 160 -21.10 -83.78 -23.31
C SER A 160 -20.95 -82.37 -23.92
N LYS A 161 -21.54 -82.09 -25.10
CA LYS A 161 -21.59 -80.73 -25.67
C LYS A 161 -22.53 -79.80 -24.88
N THR A 162 -23.64 -80.30 -24.35
CA THR A 162 -24.55 -79.50 -23.51
C THR A 162 -23.94 -79.25 -22.14
N GLU A 163 -23.23 -80.20 -21.53
CA GLU A 163 -22.54 -80.01 -20.25
C GLU A 163 -21.37 -79.02 -20.34
N THR A 164 -20.62 -79.06 -21.46
CA THR A 164 -19.52 -78.09 -21.71
C THR A 164 -20.05 -76.69 -22.01
N LEU A 165 -21.16 -76.58 -22.74
CA LEU A 165 -21.85 -75.30 -22.93
C LEU A 165 -22.42 -74.77 -21.61
N ASP A 166 -23.05 -75.62 -20.79
CA ASP A 166 -23.60 -75.23 -19.49
C ASP A 166 -22.50 -74.75 -18.54
N SER A 167 -21.35 -75.43 -18.52
CA SER A 167 -20.16 -75.00 -17.76
C SER A 167 -19.64 -73.64 -18.25
N SER A 168 -19.60 -73.41 -19.57
CA SER A 168 -19.19 -72.13 -20.16
C SER A 168 -20.18 -70.99 -19.85
N TRP A 169 -21.48 -71.27 -19.86
CA TRP A 169 -22.50 -70.31 -19.47
C TRP A 169 -22.43 -69.99 -17.98
N GLN A 170 -22.16 -70.97 -17.11
CA GLN A 170 -21.99 -70.75 -15.68
C GLN A 170 -20.76 -69.88 -15.38
N GLU A 171 -19.61 -70.13 -16.02
CA GLU A 171 -18.40 -69.32 -15.86
C GLU A 171 -18.60 -67.87 -16.32
N THR A 172 -19.27 -67.67 -17.46
CA THR A 172 -19.58 -66.32 -17.96
C THR A 172 -20.55 -65.61 -17.03
N MET A 173 -21.54 -66.31 -16.46
CA MET A 173 -22.47 -65.72 -15.51
C MET A 173 -21.84 -65.36 -14.18
N ALA A 174 -20.95 -66.20 -13.64
CA ALA A 174 -20.15 -65.88 -12.46
C ALA A 174 -19.32 -64.61 -12.68
N THR A 175 -18.63 -64.52 -13.82
CA THR A 175 -17.85 -63.34 -14.19
C THR A 175 -18.69 -62.06 -14.31
N ILE A 176 -19.93 -62.18 -14.80
CA ILE A 176 -20.87 -61.05 -14.89
C ILE A 176 -21.34 -60.61 -13.51
N ILE A 177 -21.63 -61.56 -12.60
CA ILE A 177 -22.04 -61.27 -11.22
C ILE A 177 -20.90 -60.55 -10.47
N ASP A 178 -19.67 -61.04 -10.58
CA ASP A 178 -18.51 -60.41 -9.94
C ASP A 178 -18.31 -58.96 -10.43
N LYS A 179 -18.47 -58.72 -11.73
CA LYS A 179 -18.42 -57.36 -12.31
C LYS A 179 -19.55 -56.49 -11.81
N LYS A 180 -20.77 -57.03 -11.67
CA LYS A 180 -21.92 -56.30 -11.10
C LYS A 180 -21.64 -55.86 -9.66
N ASP A 181 -21.09 -56.76 -8.87
CA ASP A 181 -20.78 -56.50 -7.46
C ASP A 181 -19.62 -55.51 -7.31
N ALA A 182 -18.62 -55.56 -8.20
CA ALA A 182 -17.57 -54.55 -8.28
C ALA A 182 -18.14 -53.16 -8.63
N LEU A 183 -18.99 -53.06 -9.66
CA LEU A 183 -19.64 -51.80 -10.03
C LEU A 183 -20.55 -51.25 -8.93
N ALA A 184 -21.25 -52.12 -8.18
CA ALA A 184 -22.07 -51.69 -7.06
C ALA A 184 -21.23 -51.06 -5.93
N LYS A 185 -20.03 -51.59 -5.66
CA LYS A 185 -19.08 -50.99 -4.70
C LYS A 185 -18.59 -49.62 -5.16
N GLU A 186 -18.21 -49.50 -6.43
CA GLU A 186 -17.79 -48.22 -7.01
C GLU A 186 -18.91 -47.18 -6.96
N LEU A 187 -20.16 -47.57 -7.27
CA LEU A 187 -21.31 -46.68 -7.21
C LEU A 187 -21.56 -46.15 -5.78
N ASN A 188 -21.46 -47.02 -4.78
CA ASN A 188 -21.59 -46.62 -3.37
C ASN A 188 -20.50 -45.63 -2.96
N GLU A 189 -19.26 -45.84 -3.40
CA GLU A 189 -18.15 -44.94 -3.09
C GLU A 189 -18.31 -43.59 -3.82
N ILE A 190 -18.75 -43.58 -5.07
CA ILE A 190 -19.08 -42.36 -5.81
C ILE A 190 -20.21 -41.60 -5.11
N SER A 191 -21.25 -42.29 -4.66
CA SER A 191 -22.36 -41.66 -3.92
C SER A 191 -21.88 -41.00 -2.63
N LYS A 192 -20.96 -41.65 -1.91
CA LYS A 192 -20.34 -41.08 -0.69
C LYS A 192 -19.53 -39.81 -1.02
N ARG A 193 -18.68 -39.87 -2.04
CA ARG A 193 -17.91 -38.70 -2.49
C ARG A 193 -18.80 -37.55 -2.95
N TYR A 194 -19.92 -37.86 -3.59
CA TYR A 194 -20.90 -36.85 -4.00
C TYR A 194 -21.54 -36.14 -2.81
N SER A 195 -21.91 -36.87 -1.75
CA SER A 195 -22.42 -36.25 -0.52
C SER A 195 -21.37 -35.34 0.15
N GLU A 196 -20.12 -35.79 0.25
CA GLU A 196 -19.02 -34.99 0.83
C GLU A 196 -18.77 -33.71 0.02
N LEU A 197 -18.77 -33.81 -1.31
CA LEU A 197 -18.63 -32.66 -2.21
C LEU A 197 -19.77 -31.66 -2.07
N LYS A 198 -21.00 -32.15 -1.86
CA LYS A 198 -22.16 -31.29 -1.64
C LYS A 198 -22.01 -30.48 -0.35
N ASP A 199 -21.62 -31.14 0.74
CA ASP A 199 -21.42 -30.48 2.03
C ASP A 199 -20.26 -29.47 1.98
N LEU A 200 -19.16 -29.80 1.30
CA LEU A 200 -18.04 -28.88 1.09
C LEU A 200 -18.47 -27.66 0.27
N LYS A 201 -19.28 -27.85 -0.77
CA LYS A 201 -19.81 -26.74 -1.58
C LYS A 201 -20.66 -25.79 -0.74
N GLU A 202 -21.49 -26.33 0.15
CA GLU A 202 -22.33 -25.52 1.03
C GLU A 202 -21.51 -24.73 2.05
N LYS A 203 -20.50 -25.36 2.66
CA LYS A 203 -19.54 -24.67 3.55
C LYS A 203 -18.79 -23.56 2.83
N LEU A 204 -18.27 -23.83 1.63
CA LEU A 204 -17.56 -22.83 0.84
C LEU A 204 -18.46 -21.62 0.50
N ALA A 205 -19.74 -21.85 0.23
CA ALA A 205 -20.69 -20.76 -0.02
C ALA A 205 -20.93 -19.92 1.25
N GLN A 206 -21.03 -20.55 2.42
CA GLN A 206 -21.14 -19.83 3.70
C GLN A 206 -19.88 -19.03 4.02
N ASP A 207 -18.71 -19.63 3.83
CA ASP A 207 -17.42 -18.97 4.05
C ASP A 207 -17.23 -17.77 3.12
N LEU A 208 -17.63 -17.89 1.85
CA LEU A 208 -17.57 -16.78 0.89
C LEU A 208 -18.45 -15.60 1.33
N ILE A 209 -19.66 -15.88 1.85
CA ILE A 209 -20.55 -14.84 2.38
C ILE A 209 -19.93 -14.19 3.61
N ALA A 210 -19.39 -14.98 4.53
CA ALA A 210 -18.73 -14.48 5.74
C ALA A 210 -17.50 -13.62 5.41
N GLU A 211 -16.66 -14.06 4.48
CA GLU A 211 -15.49 -13.31 4.00
C GLU A 211 -15.92 -11.99 3.35
N THR A 212 -16.95 -12.02 2.50
CA THR A 212 -17.46 -10.82 1.83
C THR A 212 -17.98 -9.81 2.85
N LYS A 213 -18.72 -10.26 3.86
CA LYS A 213 -19.21 -9.41 4.96
C LYS A 213 -18.05 -8.80 5.74
N ALA A 214 -17.05 -9.61 6.11
CA ALA A 214 -15.86 -9.13 6.83
C ALA A 214 -15.07 -8.11 6.01
N ARG A 215 -14.96 -8.29 4.68
CA ARG A 215 -14.32 -7.31 3.80
C ARG A 215 -15.07 -5.98 3.75
N LEU A 216 -16.41 -6.01 3.68
CA LEU A 216 -17.22 -4.78 3.69
C LEU A 216 -17.10 -4.04 5.03
N GLU A 217 -17.15 -4.76 6.16
CA GLU A 217 -16.95 -4.16 7.49
C GLU A 217 -15.56 -3.56 7.64
N ALA A 218 -14.53 -4.22 7.10
CA ALA A 218 -13.16 -3.69 7.09
C ALA A 218 -13.05 -2.44 6.22
N GLU A 219 -13.70 -2.40 5.05
CA GLU A 219 -13.73 -1.25 4.16
C GLU A 219 -14.44 -0.05 4.79
N ASP A 220 -15.60 -0.27 5.43
CA ASP A 220 -16.30 0.75 6.20
C ASP A 220 -15.44 1.33 7.33
N SER A 221 -14.75 0.45 8.08
CA SER A 221 -13.84 0.87 9.15
C SER A 221 -12.67 1.69 8.63
N PHE A 222 -12.15 1.31 7.45
CA PHE A 222 -11.05 2.01 6.79
C PHE A 222 -11.47 3.40 6.32
N GLU A 223 -12.66 3.54 5.72
CA GLU A 223 -13.14 4.85 5.27
C GLU A 223 -13.46 5.77 6.45
N ARG A 224 -13.95 5.24 7.58
CA ARG A 224 -14.09 6.02 8.83
C ARG A 224 -12.75 6.55 9.32
N MET A 225 -11.71 5.71 9.39
CA MET A 225 -10.37 6.15 9.78
C MET A 225 -9.81 7.21 8.83
N LYS A 226 -10.06 7.06 7.53
CA LYS A 226 -9.64 8.02 6.52
C LYS A 226 -10.36 9.36 6.66
N GLN A 227 -11.65 9.36 7.02
CA GLN A 227 -12.38 10.58 7.32
C GLN A 227 -11.82 11.26 8.58
N GLN A 228 -11.58 10.52 9.66
CA GLN A 228 -10.98 11.08 10.89
C GLN A 228 -9.62 11.74 10.63
N LEU A 229 -8.80 11.14 9.76
CA LEU A 229 -7.52 11.73 9.36
C LEU A 229 -7.72 13.06 8.61
N ARG A 230 -8.66 13.11 7.66
CA ARG A 230 -8.99 14.36 6.94
C ARG A 230 -9.44 15.45 7.91
N ASP A 231 -10.37 15.13 8.81
CA ASP A 231 -10.88 16.08 9.80
C ASP A 231 -9.74 16.61 10.69
N SER A 232 -8.83 15.72 11.13
CA SER A 232 -7.67 16.13 11.93
C SER A 232 -6.67 17.02 11.17
N GLU A 233 -6.50 16.79 9.86
CA GLU A 233 -5.64 17.61 9.00
C GLU A 233 -6.26 19.00 8.78
N GLU A 234 -7.58 19.07 8.62
CA GLU A 234 -8.33 20.33 8.54
C GLU A 234 -8.20 21.12 9.84
N ASP A 235 -8.45 20.49 11.00
CA ASP A 235 -8.29 21.11 12.32
C ASP A 235 -6.86 21.64 12.54
N TYR A 236 -5.86 20.85 12.17
CA TYR A 236 -4.46 21.27 12.26
C TYR A 236 -4.16 22.49 11.36
N ASN A 237 -4.69 22.50 10.14
CA ASN A 237 -4.51 23.63 9.23
C ASN A 237 -5.21 24.90 9.74
N VAL A 238 -6.41 24.77 10.33
CA VAL A 238 -7.11 25.88 11.00
C VAL A 238 -6.26 26.43 12.14
N LEU A 239 -5.81 25.56 13.05
CA LEU A 239 -4.99 25.97 14.20
C LEU A 239 -3.68 26.64 13.77
N LYS A 240 -3.05 26.13 12.70
CA LYS A 240 -1.84 26.72 12.12
C LYS A 240 -2.10 28.12 11.57
N ASN A 241 -3.23 28.34 10.90
CA ASN A 241 -3.61 29.65 10.38
C ASN A 241 -3.90 30.64 11.52
N GLU A 242 -4.61 30.19 12.56
CA GLU A 242 -4.87 30.99 13.76
C GLU A 242 -3.57 31.37 14.48
N PHE A 243 -2.63 30.42 14.63
CA PHE A 243 -1.33 30.67 15.24
C PHE A 243 -0.52 31.71 14.45
N ASN A 244 -0.55 31.63 13.11
CA ASN A 244 0.10 32.63 12.26
C ASN A 244 -0.52 34.02 12.44
N ALA A 245 -1.85 34.11 12.45
CA ALA A 245 -2.57 35.37 12.67
C ALA A 245 -2.28 35.98 14.06
N LEU A 246 -2.17 35.15 15.10
CA LEU A 246 -1.78 35.60 16.44
C LEU A 246 -0.33 36.12 16.48
N ASN A 247 0.59 35.46 15.79
CA ASN A 247 1.98 35.93 15.69
C ASN A 247 2.08 37.27 14.97
N GLU A 248 1.34 37.47 13.87
CA GLU A 248 1.29 38.76 13.19
C GLU A 248 0.79 39.88 14.12
N LYS A 249 -0.31 39.63 14.84
CA LYS A 249 -0.83 40.58 15.85
C LYS A 249 0.17 40.85 16.97
N LYS A 250 0.91 39.83 17.41
CA LYS A 250 1.96 39.99 18.42
C LYS A 250 3.07 40.91 17.92
N PHE A 251 3.56 40.70 16.69
CA PHE A 251 4.59 41.58 16.12
C PHE A 251 4.11 43.02 15.96
N GLU A 252 2.87 43.23 15.54
CA GLU A 252 2.26 44.57 15.46
C GLU A 252 2.21 45.25 16.84
N LEU A 253 1.75 44.54 17.87
CA LEU A 253 1.72 45.07 19.24
C LEU A 253 3.12 45.37 19.79
N GLU A 254 4.10 44.50 19.55
CA GLU A 254 5.49 44.73 19.95
C GLU A 254 6.09 45.98 19.26
N TYR A 255 5.76 46.19 17.99
CA TYR A 255 6.16 47.39 17.25
C TYR A 255 5.52 48.65 17.84
N GLN A 256 4.21 48.63 18.10
CA GLN A 256 3.49 49.75 18.70
C GLN A 256 4.00 50.09 20.10
N LEU A 257 4.25 49.07 20.94
CA LEU A 257 4.83 49.25 22.27
C LEU A 257 6.21 49.89 22.21
N ARG A 258 7.08 49.43 21.29
CA ARG A 258 8.41 50.03 21.11
C ARG A 258 8.30 51.50 20.73
N ARG A 259 7.46 51.83 19.74
CA ARG A 259 7.22 53.20 19.30
C ARG A 259 6.71 54.09 20.43
N MET A 260 5.76 53.59 21.23
CA MET A 260 5.23 54.31 22.39
C MET A 260 6.32 54.56 23.44
N ASN A 261 7.16 53.56 23.71
CA ASN A 261 8.24 53.67 24.68
C ASN A 261 9.29 54.70 24.25
N ASP A 262 9.63 54.75 22.97
CA ASP A 262 10.55 55.75 22.41
C ASP A 262 9.97 57.18 22.54
N ASN A 263 8.68 57.34 22.23
CA ASN A 263 7.98 58.62 22.40
C ASN A 263 7.92 59.06 23.87
N LEU A 264 7.66 58.13 24.78
CA LEU A 264 7.60 58.41 26.22
C LEU A 264 8.96 58.86 26.74
N ARG A 265 10.04 58.18 26.34
CA ARG A 265 11.41 58.57 26.69
C ARG A 265 11.76 59.96 26.16
N LEU A 266 11.33 60.30 24.94
CA LEU A 266 11.52 61.64 24.38
C LEU A 266 10.75 62.69 25.19
N ALA A 267 9.49 62.41 25.54
CA ALA A 267 8.67 63.31 26.35
C ALA A 267 9.24 63.53 27.75
N GLU A 268 9.75 62.47 28.40
CA GLU A 268 10.45 62.58 29.68
C GLU A 268 11.68 63.48 29.60
N LYS A 269 12.48 63.33 28.54
CA LYS A 269 13.65 64.18 28.30
C LYS A 269 13.25 65.65 28.15
N ILE A 270 12.27 65.95 27.29
CA ILE A 270 11.76 67.31 27.09
C ILE A 270 11.21 67.89 28.41
N ALA A 271 10.46 67.10 29.18
CA ALA A 271 9.93 67.53 30.47
C ALA A 271 11.04 67.80 31.50
N SER A 272 12.14 67.04 31.47
CA SER A 272 13.30 67.30 32.34
C SER A 272 14.01 68.61 31.96
N GLU A 273 14.25 68.84 30.67
CA GLU A 273 14.88 70.07 30.16
C GLU A 273 14.02 71.32 30.50
N GLU A 274 12.69 71.22 30.36
CA GLU A 274 11.75 72.30 30.73
C GLU A 274 11.75 72.58 32.24
N ARG A 275 11.86 71.54 33.09
CA ARG A 275 11.98 71.72 34.55
C ARG A 275 13.28 72.43 34.92
N GLU A 276 14.40 72.05 34.31
CA GLU A 276 15.69 72.72 34.51
C GLU A 276 15.63 74.19 34.09
N HIS A 277 15.08 74.47 32.91
CA HIS A 277 14.93 75.83 32.41
C HIS A 277 14.04 76.70 33.32
N ARG A 278 12.94 76.15 33.88
CA ARG A 278 12.09 76.87 34.85
C ARG A 278 12.82 77.19 36.14
N LEU A 279 13.61 76.26 36.67
CA LEU A 279 14.42 76.49 37.86
C LEU A 279 15.47 77.58 37.61
N GLU A 280 16.10 77.59 36.43
CA GLU A 280 17.05 78.62 36.04
C GLU A 280 16.39 80.02 35.97
N LEU A 281 15.23 80.11 35.31
CA LEU A 281 14.46 81.36 35.25
C LEU A 281 14.01 81.84 36.63
N GLN A 282 13.58 80.91 37.50
CA GLN A 282 13.24 81.23 38.88
C GLN A 282 14.45 81.80 39.63
N GLY A 283 15.62 81.15 39.54
CA GLY A 283 16.86 81.64 40.15
C GLY A 283 17.25 83.03 39.65
N ARG A 284 17.18 83.27 38.34
CA ARG A 284 17.45 84.59 37.73
C ARG A 284 16.47 85.65 38.23
N SER A 285 15.18 85.34 38.31
CA SER A 285 14.16 86.28 38.79
C SER A 285 14.36 86.64 40.27
N GLN A 286 14.73 85.67 41.12
CA GLN A 286 15.04 85.90 42.52
C GLN A 286 16.29 86.77 42.68
N ALA A 287 17.35 86.50 41.90
CA ALA A 287 18.56 87.32 41.90
C ALA A 287 18.27 88.77 41.51
N LEU A 288 17.47 88.99 40.47
CA LEU A 288 17.03 90.33 40.06
C LEU A 288 16.21 91.02 41.15
N GLY A 289 15.27 90.30 41.79
CA GLY A 289 14.47 90.84 42.89
C GLY A 289 15.33 91.26 44.10
N MET A 290 16.34 90.47 44.45
CA MET A 290 17.31 90.81 45.51
C MET A 290 18.16 92.02 45.13
N ALA A 291 18.65 92.08 43.88
CA ALA A 291 19.44 93.21 43.39
C ALA A 291 18.63 94.52 43.41
N LEU A 292 17.36 94.49 42.96
CA LEU A 292 16.47 95.65 43.03
C LEU A 292 16.21 96.10 44.47
N LYS A 293 16.03 95.17 45.41
CA LYS A 293 15.83 95.47 46.83
C LYS A 293 17.07 96.07 47.50
N ALA A 294 18.28 95.83 46.97
CA ALA A 294 19.52 96.39 47.51
C ALA A 294 19.82 97.83 47.00
N VAL A 295 19.20 98.23 45.89
CA VAL A 295 19.39 99.56 45.27
C VAL A 295 18.35 100.58 45.76
N LEU A 296 17.19 100.11 46.22
CA LEU A 296 16.12 100.91 46.83
C LEU A 296 16.29 101.01 48.35
#